data_AF-A0A6N8HMP7-F1
#
_entry.id   AF-A0A6N8HMP7-F1
#
_cell.length_a   1.000
_cell.length_b   1.000
_cell.length_c   1.000
_cell.angle_alpha   90.00
_cell.angle_beta   90.00
_cell.angle_gamma   90.00
#
_symmetry.space_group_name_H-M   'P 1'
#
loop_
_entity.id
_entity.type
_entity.pdbx_description
1 polymer ?
#
loop_
_entity_poly.entity_id
_entity_poly.type
_entity_poly.pdbx_seq_one_letter_code
_entity_poly.pdbx_strand_id
1 'polypeptide(L)'
;MVQEAYDTHNYAFLRQLWDMLIYTGQKPDEERYQKYLEDMTTQRNLAECYHALNVFNISSHPNGLVPGEDKVRQIDIPVMITRGDQDLVVTKDMTDELREDYGDRATYHEFTGSGHSPLIDDREELIHVLDEFLKQ
;
A
#
# COMPACT_ATOMS: atom_id res chain seq x y z
N MET A 1 9.84 -18.58 -0.03
CA MET A 1 9.91 -18.02 -1.40
C MET A 1 10.24 -16.54 -1.40
N VAL A 2 9.35 -15.63 -0.94
CA VAL A 2 9.68 -14.19 -0.92
C VAL A 2 10.79 -13.85 0.08
N GLN A 3 10.70 -14.31 1.34
CA GLN A 3 11.76 -14.09 2.34
C GLN A 3 13.14 -14.56 1.86
N GLU A 4 13.21 -15.78 1.32
CA GLU A 4 14.45 -16.34 0.76
C GLU A 4 15.01 -15.49 -0.38
N ALA A 5 14.15 -14.90 -1.22
CA ALA A 5 14.59 -13.99 -2.28
C ALA A 5 15.19 -12.69 -1.72
N TYR A 6 14.71 -12.19 -0.58
CA TYR A 6 15.35 -11.08 0.13
C TYR A 6 16.70 -11.51 0.68
N ASP A 7 16.75 -12.63 1.42
CA ASP A 7 17.97 -13.11 2.10
C ASP A 7 19.12 -13.41 1.11
N THR A 8 18.77 -13.91 -0.07
CA THR A 8 19.71 -14.29 -1.14
C THR A 8 19.93 -13.20 -2.19
N HIS A 9 19.30 -12.02 -2.03
CA HIS A 9 19.34 -10.93 -3.01
C HIS A 9 18.96 -11.39 -4.43
N ASN A 10 17.92 -12.22 -4.55
CA ASN A 10 17.43 -12.72 -5.83
C ASN A 10 16.62 -11.63 -6.56
N TYR A 11 17.32 -10.62 -7.07
CA TYR A 11 16.74 -9.47 -7.75
C TYR A 11 15.95 -9.83 -9.00
N ALA A 12 16.32 -10.92 -9.68
CA ALA A 12 15.57 -11.40 -10.85
C ALA A 12 14.15 -11.83 -10.47
N PHE A 13 14.02 -12.62 -9.40
CA PHE A 13 12.71 -13.02 -8.88
C PHE A 13 11.92 -11.83 -8.33
N LEU A 14 12.56 -10.96 -7.53
CA LEU A 14 11.90 -9.80 -6.95
C LEU A 14 11.39 -8.84 -8.03
N ARG A 15 12.18 -8.58 -9.08
CA ARG A 15 11.75 -7.79 -10.23
C ARG A 15 10.54 -8.40 -10.93
N GLN A 16 10.54 -9.71 -11.19
CA GLN A 16 9.39 -10.37 -11.81
C GLN A 16 8.12 -10.23 -10.96
N LEU A 17 8.26 -10.35 -9.64
CA LEU A 17 7.14 -10.18 -8.71
C LEU A 17 6.61 -8.74 -8.72
N TRP A 18 7.50 -7.74 -8.73
CA TRP A 18 7.12 -6.32 -8.80
C TRP A 18 6.49 -5.95 -10.14
N ASP A 19 7.03 -6.44 -11.26
CA ASP A 19 6.46 -6.21 -12.60
C ASP A 19 5.06 -6.82 -12.73
N MET A 20 4.78 -7.91 -12.00
CA MET A 20 3.47 -8.57 -12.03
C MET A 20 2.42 -7.87 -11.16
N LEU A 21 2.81 -7.30 -10.02
CA LEU A 21 1.86 -6.85 -9.00
C LEU A 21 1.89 -5.35 -8.70
N ILE A 22 3.05 -4.70 -8.87
CA ILE A 22 3.30 -3.33 -8.43
C ILE A 22 3.40 -2.36 -9.61
N TYR A 23 4.19 -2.72 -10.62
CA TYR A 23 4.48 -1.89 -11.80
C TYR A 23 3.74 -2.40 -13.03
N THR A 24 2.41 -2.44 -12.93
CA THR A 24 1.51 -2.96 -13.98
C THR A 24 1.24 -1.95 -15.10
N GLY A 25 1.37 -0.64 -14.81
CA GLY A 25 1.25 0.45 -15.77
C GLY A 25 2.61 0.96 -16.23
N GLN A 26 3.22 1.83 -15.42
CA GLN A 26 4.58 2.34 -15.63
C GLN A 26 5.57 1.63 -14.69
N LYS A 27 6.86 1.70 -15.03
CA LYS A 27 7.94 1.19 -14.18
C LYS A 27 9.11 2.17 -14.10
N PRO A 28 9.90 2.13 -13.01
CA PRO A 28 11.10 2.96 -12.89
C PRO A 28 12.09 2.70 -14.02
N ASP A 29 12.94 3.70 -14.29
CA ASP A 29 14.13 3.50 -15.12
C ASP A 29 15.06 2.44 -14.50
N GLU A 30 15.89 1.81 -15.34
CA GLU A 30 16.63 0.61 -14.95
C GLU A 30 17.61 0.84 -13.78
N GLU A 31 18.25 2.01 -13.73
CA GLU A 31 19.15 2.38 -12.64
C GLU A 31 18.37 2.57 -11.33
N ARG A 32 17.23 3.26 -11.39
CA ARG A 32 16.36 3.48 -10.23
C ARG A 32 15.72 2.18 -9.74
N TYR A 33 15.26 1.32 -10.66
CA TYR A 33 14.67 0.05 -10.30
C TYR A 33 15.71 -0.84 -9.60
N GLN A 34 16.94 -0.89 -10.12
CA GLN A 34 18.01 -1.63 -9.44
C GLN A 34 18.28 -1.11 -8.01
N LYS A 35 18.29 0.22 -7.81
CA LYS A 35 18.41 0.80 -6.46
C LYS A 35 17.25 0.40 -5.55
N TYR A 36 16.02 0.36 -6.06
CA TYR A 36 14.86 -0.10 -5.28
C TYR A 36 14.96 -1.57 -4.89
N LEU A 37 15.44 -2.43 -5.81
CA LEU A 37 15.66 -3.85 -5.54
C LEU A 37 16.76 -4.07 -4.48
N GLU A 38 17.83 -3.28 -4.53
CA GLU A 38 18.87 -3.31 -3.50
C GLU A 38 18.34 -2.84 -2.15
N ASP A 39 17.63 -1.70 -2.13
CA ASP A 39 17.11 -1.10 -0.90
C ASP A 39 16.06 -1.98 -0.21
N MET A 40 15.12 -2.57 -0.96
CA MET A 40 14.12 -3.46 -0.38
C MET A 40 14.76 -4.68 0.29
N THR A 41 15.88 -5.20 -0.22
CA THR A 41 16.58 -6.34 0.39
C THR A 41 17.33 -5.99 1.69
N THR A 42 17.38 -4.71 2.06
CA THR A 42 17.87 -4.30 3.39
C THR A 42 16.88 -4.63 4.51
N GLN A 43 15.61 -4.92 4.17
CA GLN A 43 14.57 -5.30 5.11
C GLN A 43 14.88 -6.65 5.78
N ARG A 44 14.88 -6.67 7.11
CA ARG A 44 15.18 -7.88 7.91
C ARG A 44 13.97 -8.50 8.60
N ASN A 45 12.87 -7.78 8.64
CA ASN A 45 11.71 -8.07 9.48
C ASN A 45 10.44 -8.37 8.65
N LEU A 46 10.58 -8.96 7.46
CA LEU A 46 9.46 -9.19 6.56
C LEU A 46 8.41 -10.14 7.15
N ALA A 47 8.84 -11.22 7.82
CA ALA A 47 7.93 -12.12 8.52
C ALA A 47 7.17 -11.42 9.67
N GLU A 48 7.85 -10.57 10.43
CA GLU A 48 7.26 -9.78 11.51
C GLU A 48 6.28 -8.74 10.97
N CYS A 49 6.59 -8.08 9.85
CA CYS A 49 5.65 -7.18 9.17
C CYS A 49 4.39 -7.93 8.75
N TYR A 50 4.50 -9.12 8.16
CA TYR A 50 3.32 -9.92 7.81
C TYR A 50 2.53 -10.34 9.05
N HIS A 51 3.20 -10.74 10.12
CA HIS A 51 2.51 -11.05 11.38
C HIS A 51 1.75 -9.83 11.90
N ALA A 52 2.40 -8.67 11.96
CA ALA A 52 1.81 -7.42 12.43
C ALA A 52 0.58 -7.02 11.58
N LEU A 53 0.67 -7.10 10.25
CA LEU A 53 -0.46 -6.81 9.36
C LEU A 53 -1.67 -7.73 9.57
N ASN A 54 -1.46 -8.95 10.09
CA ASN A 54 -2.53 -9.90 10.37
C ASN A 54 -3.16 -9.74 11.76
N VAL A 55 -2.40 -9.23 12.75
CA VAL A 55 -2.88 -9.11 14.15
C VAL A 55 -3.17 -7.67 14.58
N PHE A 56 -2.71 -6.68 13.83
CA PHE A 56 -3.03 -5.29 14.08
C PHE A 56 -4.41 -4.96 13.51
N ASN A 57 -5.42 -4.91 14.36
CA ASN A 57 -6.80 -4.69 13.94
C ASN A 57 -7.46 -3.55 14.73
N ILE A 58 -7.42 -2.35 14.15
CA ILE A 58 -8.03 -1.16 14.75
C ILE A 58 -9.52 -1.01 14.40
N SER A 59 -10.07 -1.83 13.51
CA SER A 59 -11.48 -1.81 13.13
C SER A 59 -12.38 -2.26 14.29
N SER A 60 -13.68 -2.10 14.14
CA SER A 60 -14.66 -2.68 15.08
C SER A 60 -14.99 -4.15 14.78
N HIS A 61 -14.44 -4.71 13.69
CA HIS A 61 -14.79 -6.02 13.15
C HIS A 61 -13.66 -7.05 13.38
N PRO A 62 -13.97 -8.33 13.65
CA PRO A 62 -12.95 -9.38 13.68
C PRO A 62 -12.43 -9.68 12.27
N ASN A 63 -11.13 -9.89 12.11
CA ASN A 63 -10.50 -10.21 10.82
C ASN A 63 -10.24 -11.72 10.61
N GLY A 64 -10.84 -12.57 11.46
CA GLY A 64 -10.66 -14.03 11.47
C GLY A 64 -9.47 -14.52 12.30
N LEU A 65 -8.52 -13.65 12.68
CA LEU A 65 -7.38 -14.00 13.54
C LEU A 65 -7.47 -13.36 14.93
N VAL A 66 -7.87 -12.09 14.98
CA VAL A 66 -8.00 -11.32 16.21
C VAL A 66 -9.33 -10.54 16.23
N PRO A 67 -9.89 -10.25 17.41
CA PRO A 67 -11.01 -9.32 17.51
C PRO A 67 -10.58 -7.91 17.07
N GLY A 68 -11.53 -7.13 16.58
CA GLY A 68 -11.33 -5.70 16.35
C GLY A 68 -11.27 -4.94 17.67
N GLU A 69 -10.39 -3.94 17.75
CA GLU A 69 -10.20 -3.12 18.95
C GLU A 69 -11.03 -1.82 18.96
N ASP A 70 -11.78 -1.54 17.89
CA ASP A 70 -12.62 -0.35 17.73
C ASP A 70 -11.85 0.95 18.07
N LYS A 71 -10.64 1.03 17.51
CA LYS A 71 -9.69 2.14 17.70
C LYS A 71 -9.72 3.14 16.55
N VAL A 72 -10.22 2.77 15.35
CA VAL A 72 -10.42 3.73 14.23
C VAL A 72 -11.21 4.94 14.70
N ARG A 73 -12.24 4.75 15.53
CA ARG A 73 -13.06 5.86 16.04
C ARG A 73 -12.28 6.91 16.85
N GLN A 74 -11.11 6.55 17.39
CA GLN A 74 -10.26 7.43 18.19
C GLN A 74 -9.39 8.37 17.35
N ILE A 75 -9.33 8.18 16.03
CA ILE A 75 -8.52 9.00 15.12
C ILE A 75 -9.30 10.28 14.77
N ASP A 76 -8.96 11.40 15.40
CA ASP A 76 -9.69 12.67 15.29
C ASP A 76 -9.02 13.73 14.38
N ILE A 77 -7.95 13.34 13.70
CA ILE A 77 -7.27 14.16 12.69
C ILE A 77 -7.91 13.97 11.30
N PRO A 78 -7.75 14.92 10.35
CA PRO A 78 -8.14 14.71 8.97
C PRO A 78 -7.48 13.46 8.39
N VAL A 79 -8.27 12.64 7.68
CA VAL A 79 -7.80 11.42 7.01
C VAL A 79 -8.23 11.44 5.55
N MET A 80 -7.31 11.07 4.66
CA MET A 80 -7.60 10.78 3.26
C MET A 80 -7.20 9.35 2.95
N ILE A 81 -8.12 8.61 2.36
CA ILE A 81 -7.90 7.26 1.84
C ILE A 81 -7.64 7.39 0.35
N THR A 82 -6.56 6.78 -0.14
CA THR A 82 -6.25 6.77 -1.56
C THR A 82 -6.02 5.36 -2.08
N ARG A 83 -6.35 5.14 -3.36
CA ARG A 83 -6.20 3.84 -4.03
C ARG A 83 -6.00 4.03 -5.53
N GLY A 84 -5.18 3.19 -6.18
CA GLY A 84 -5.17 3.04 -7.63
C GLY A 84 -6.27 2.08 -8.11
N ASP A 85 -7.04 2.45 -9.14
CA ASP A 85 -8.16 1.63 -9.61
C ASP A 85 -7.74 0.22 -10.10
N GLN A 86 -6.49 0.08 -10.56
CA GLN A 86 -5.86 -1.15 -11.06
C GLN A 86 -4.93 -1.84 -10.04
N ASP A 87 -4.96 -1.43 -8.77
CA ASP A 87 -4.13 -2.05 -7.72
C ASP A 87 -4.50 -3.53 -7.51
N LEU A 88 -3.52 -4.42 -7.68
CA LEU A 88 -3.63 -5.88 -7.53
C LEU A 88 -3.21 -6.38 -6.14
N VAL A 89 -2.60 -5.52 -5.33
CA VAL A 89 -2.14 -5.83 -3.96
C VAL A 89 -3.16 -5.34 -2.93
N VAL A 90 -3.68 -4.13 -3.10
CA VAL A 90 -4.76 -3.56 -2.29
C VAL A 90 -6.03 -3.48 -3.13
N THR A 91 -6.90 -4.46 -2.92
CA THR A 91 -8.14 -4.57 -3.68
C THR A 91 -9.14 -3.48 -3.31
N LYS A 92 -10.13 -3.27 -4.18
CA LYS A 92 -11.23 -2.33 -3.92
C LYS A 92 -11.96 -2.67 -2.62
N ASP A 93 -12.23 -3.96 -2.39
CA ASP A 93 -12.96 -4.41 -1.20
C ASP A 93 -12.21 -4.05 0.10
N MET A 94 -10.89 -4.27 0.14
CA MET A 94 -10.07 -3.88 1.29
C MET A 94 -10.10 -2.36 1.57
N THR A 95 -10.20 -1.56 0.51
CA THR A 95 -10.30 -0.10 0.63
C THR A 95 -11.71 0.33 1.02
N ASP A 96 -12.74 -0.34 0.52
CA ASP A 96 -14.13 -0.07 0.91
C ASP A 96 -14.37 -0.40 2.39
N GLU A 97 -13.77 -1.48 2.92
CA GLU A 97 -13.78 -1.78 4.36
C GLU A 97 -13.23 -0.60 5.18
N LEU A 98 -12.10 -0.02 4.76
CA LEU A 98 -11.53 1.16 5.41
C LEU A 98 -12.45 2.38 5.29
N ARG A 99 -13.09 2.57 4.14
CA ARG A 99 -14.05 3.68 3.93
C ARG A 99 -15.29 3.51 4.80
N GLU A 100 -15.78 2.29 4.99
CA GLU A 100 -16.90 1.99 5.88
C GLU A 100 -16.56 2.28 7.35
N ASP A 101 -15.37 1.87 7.80
CA ASP A 101 -14.88 2.11 9.16
C ASP A 101 -14.78 3.62 9.50
N TYR A 102 -14.39 4.46 8.53
CA TYR A 102 -14.29 5.91 8.71
C TYR A 102 -15.61 6.66 8.44
N GLY A 103 -16.47 6.15 7.55
CA GLY A 103 -17.65 6.87 7.06
C GLY A 103 -17.28 8.25 6.51
N ASP A 104 -18.06 9.27 6.87
CA ASP A 104 -17.85 10.65 6.40
C ASP A 104 -16.62 11.36 7.03
N ARG A 105 -15.86 10.69 7.91
CA ARG A 105 -14.69 11.27 8.59
C ARG A 105 -13.41 11.25 7.76
N ALA A 106 -13.40 10.49 6.67
CA ALA A 106 -12.28 10.44 5.74
C ALA A 106 -12.72 10.89 4.35
N THR A 107 -11.84 11.59 3.64
CA THR A 107 -11.98 11.81 2.21
C THR A 107 -11.45 10.61 1.44
N TYR A 108 -11.93 10.40 0.23
CA TYR A 108 -11.48 9.32 -0.64
C TYR A 108 -11.07 9.86 -2.02
N HIS A 109 -9.91 9.43 -2.50
CA HIS A 109 -9.43 9.71 -3.86
C HIS A 109 -8.98 8.42 -4.55
N GLU A 110 -9.59 8.10 -5.69
CA GLU A 110 -9.18 6.97 -6.53
C GLU A 110 -8.38 7.48 -7.74
N PHE A 111 -7.13 7.02 -7.87
CA PHE A 111 -6.28 7.31 -9.02
C PHE A 111 -6.69 6.43 -10.19
N THR A 112 -7.27 7.02 -11.23
CA THR A 112 -7.71 6.29 -12.42
C THR A 112 -6.51 5.90 -13.29
N GLY A 113 -6.45 4.65 -13.72
CA GLY A 113 -5.33 4.14 -14.51
C GLY A 113 -4.04 3.88 -13.72
N SER A 114 -4.10 3.89 -12.39
CA SER A 114 -2.95 3.62 -11.53
C SER A 114 -3.05 2.26 -10.85
N GLY A 115 -1.92 1.55 -10.79
CA GLY A 115 -1.77 0.31 -10.04
C GLY A 115 -1.43 0.57 -8.57
N HIS A 116 -0.58 -0.29 -8.01
CA HIS A 116 -0.13 -0.15 -6.63
C HIS A 116 0.85 1.01 -6.41
N SER A 117 1.39 1.60 -7.48
CA SER A 117 2.37 2.67 -7.38
C SER A 117 1.94 3.94 -8.11
N PRO A 118 0.98 4.72 -7.56
CA PRO A 118 0.62 6.04 -8.10
C PRO A 118 1.82 6.98 -8.25
N LEU A 119 2.87 6.81 -7.41
CA LEU A 119 4.12 7.58 -7.54
C LEU A 119 4.83 7.35 -8.89
N ILE A 120 4.72 6.15 -9.45
CA ILE A 120 5.30 5.77 -10.73
C ILE A 120 4.30 5.98 -11.87
N ASP A 121 3.02 5.68 -11.64
CA ASP A 121 1.98 5.74 -12.66
C ASP A 121 1.49 7.18 -12.95
N ASP A 122 1.21 7.98 -11.92
CA ASP A 122 0.80 9.39 -12.05
C ASP A 122 1.30 10.24 -10.85
N ARG A 123 2.57 10.61 -10.92
CA ARG A 123 3.22 11.42 -9.89
C ARG A 123 2.58 12.81 -9.77
N GLU A 124 2.10 13.40 -10.86
CA GLU A 124 1.58 14.76 -10.86
C GLU A 124 0.23 14.81 -10.13
N GLU A 125 -0.66 13.86 -10.43
CA GLU A 125 -1.93 13.72 -9.72
C GLU A 125 -1.70 13.40 -8.24
N LEU A 126 -0.80 12.46 -7.91
CA LEU A 126 -0.48 12.13 -6.52
C LEU A 126 -0.03 13.35 -5.72
N ILE A 127 0.88 14.16 -6.28
CA ILE A 127 1.36 15.38 -5.61
C ILE A 127 0.23 16.39 -5.45
N HIS A 128 -0.58 16.60 -6.49
CA HIS A 128 -1.70 17.52 -6.43
C HIS A 128 -2.72 17.15 -5.35
N VAL A 129 -3.12 15.87 -5.29
CA VAL A 129 -4.08 15.35 -4.32
C VAL A 129 -3.54 15.50 -2.89
N LEU A 130 -2.26 15.19 -2.66
CA LEU A 130 -1.63 15.37 -1.35
C LEU A 130 -1.52 16.84 -0.96
N ASP A 131 -1.13 17.72 -1.88
CA ASP A 131 -0.99 19.16 -1.64
C ASP A 131 -2.33 19.81 -1.31
N GLU A 132 -3.39 19.48 -2.03
CA GLU A 132 -4.74 19.98 -1.74
C GLU A 132 -5.29 19.44 -0.42
N PHE A 133 -4.98 18.19 -0.06
CA PHE A 133 -5.35 17.64 1.25
C PHE A 133 -4.64 18.35 2.41
N LEU A 134 -3.35 18.66 2.26
CA LEU A 134 -2.55 19.29 3.32
C LEU A 134 -2.86 20.78 3.53
N LYS A 135 -3.53 21.45 2.58
CA LYS A 135 -3.95 22.86 2.70
C LYS A 135 -5.30 23.07 3.39
N GLN A 136 -6.01 21.99 3.72
CA GLN A 136 -7.33 22.04 4.35
C GLN A 136 -7.29 22.63 5.76
#